data_AF-W9H8N5-F1
#
_entry.id   AF-W9H8N5-F1
#
_cell.length_a   1.000
_cell.length_b   1.000
_cell.length_c   1.000
_cell.angle_alpha   90.00
_cell.angle_beta   90.00
_cell.angle_gamma   90.00
#
_symmetry.space_group_name_H-M   'P 1'
#
loop_
_entity.id
_entity.type
_entity.pdbx_description
1 polymer ?
#
loop_
_entity_poly.entity_id
_entity_poly.type
_entity_poly.pdbx_seq_one_letter_code
_entity_poly.pdbx_strand_id
1 'polypeptide(L)'
;MFEIELVDTSGEASSQAQKERIEATTAALREKLTETGYFQPVDLAPASGKIAGLKSCEQCLLGVAKDMGAEVAVLGKVNKISTLILSMDITVRDVSDGKVTARGTADIRGDNDRSWLRGMEWLVQHRIIPQENRAPR
;
A
#
# COMPACT_ATOMS: atom_id res chain seq x y z
N MET A 1 1.69 -2.27 8.13
CA MET A 1 1.22 -2.06 6.75
C MET A 1 -0.08 -2.82 6.54
N PHE A 2 -1.06 -2.19 5.91
CA PHE A 2 -2.34 -2.80 5.54
C PHE A 2 -2.29 -3.39 4.13
N GLU A 3 -3.28 -4.24 3.80
CA GLU A 3 -3.48 -4.73 2.44
C GLU A 3 -3.78 -3.57 1.48
N ILE A 4 -3.28 -3.68 0.24
CA ILE A 4 -3.57 -2.69 -0.80
C ILE A 4 -5.07 -2.72 -1.11
N GLU A 5 -5.70 -1.55 -1.03
CA GLU A 5 -7.09 -1.38 -1.41
C GLU A 5 -7.21 -1.23 -2.93
N LEU A 6 -8.07 -2.00 -3.57
CA LEU A 6 -8.44 -1.80 -4.96
C LEU A 6 -9.77 -1.02 -5.04
N VAL A 7 -9.73 0.13 -5.70
CA VAL A 7 -10.91 0.89 -6.11
C VAL A 7 -11.10 0.70 -7.61
N ASP A 8 -12.02 -0.21 -7.98
CA ASP A 8 -12.30 -0.52 -9.38
C ASP A 8 -13.55 0.22 -9.88
N THR A 9 -13.34 1.11 -10.85
CA THR A 9 -14.40 1.88 -11.52
C THR A 9 -14.54 1.51 -12.99
N SER A 10 -13.84 0.47 -13.44
CA SER A 10 -13.78 0.07 -14.86
C SER A 10 -15.06 -0.58 -15.39
N GLY A 11 -15.93 -1.06 -14.51
CA GLY A 11 -17.10 -1.87 -14.89
C GLY A 11 -16.73 -3.28 -15.38
N GLU A 12 -15.46 -3.67 -15.31
CA GLU A 12 -15.00 -5.02 -15.65
C GLU A 12 -15.26 -5.99 -14.49
N ALA A 13 -15.40 -7.29 -14.79
CA ALA A 13 -15.61 -8.30 -13.77
C ALA A 13 -14.35 -8.51 -12.92
N SER A 14 -14.51 -8.58 -11.60
CA SER A 14 -13.43 -8.99 -10.69
C SER A 14 -13.00 -10.42 -11.00
N SER A 15 -11.71 -10.71 -10.96
CA SER A 15 -11.15 -12.04 -11.20
C SER A 15 -10.36 -12.56 -10.01
N GLN A 16 -10.13 -13.86 -9.96
CA GLN A 16 -9.23 -14.48 -8.98
C GLN A 16 -7.80 -13.95 -9.12
N ALA A 17 -7.34 -13.76 -10.36
CA ALA A 17 -6.03 -13.17 -10.64
C ALA A 17 -5.89 -11.74 -10.08
N GLN A 18 -6.97 -10.97 -10.02
CA GLN A 18 -6.95 -9.63 -9.40
C GLN A 18 -6.71 -9.69 -7.89
N LYS A 19 -7.33 -10.67 -7.19
CA LYS A 19 -7.10 -10.89 -5.76
C LYS A 19 -5.66 -11.32 -5.50
N GLU A 20 -5.17 -12.30 -6.26
CA GLU A 20 -3.79 -12.78 -6.17
C GLU A 20 -2.78 -11.65 -6.42
N ARG A 21 -3.07 -10.74 -7.35
CA ARG A 21 -2.23 -9.57 -7.62
C ARG A 21 -2.20 -8.60 -6.44
N ILE A 22 -3.33 -8.35 -5.78
CA ILE A 22 -3.40 -7.50 -4.58
C ILE A 22 -2.55 -8.11 -3.47
N GLU A 23 -2.72 -9.41 -3.20
CA GLU A 23 -1.97 -10.15 -2.18
C GLU A 23 -0.46 -10.13 -2.47
N ALA A 24 -0.07 -10.46 -3.71
CA ALA A 24 1.33 -10.48 -4.13
C ALA A 24 1.97 -9.09 -4.07
N THR A 25 1.28 -8.05 -4.53
CA THR A 25 1.80 -6.67 -4.48
C THR A 25 1.89 -6.16 -3.05
N THR A 26 0.94 -6.51 -2.18
CA THR A 26 0.99 -6.20 -0.75
C THR A 26 2.19 -6.86 -0.08
N ALA A 27 2.43 -8.15 -0.36
CA ALA A 27 3.57 -8.89 0.17
C ALA A 27 4.90 -8.27 -0.29
N ALA A 28 5.04 -8.01 -1.60
CA ALA A 28 6.22 -7.38 -2.17
C ALA A 28 6.47 -5.97 -1.60
N LEU A 29 5.42 -5.19 -1.38
CA LEU A 29 5.53 -3.87 -0.76
C LEU A 29 6.02 -3.97 0.70
N ARG A 30 5.50 -4.93 1.48
CA ARG A 30 5.97 -5.18 2.85
C ARG A 30 7.46 -5.57 2.85
N GLU A 31 7.85 -6.46 1.96
CA GLU A 31 9.25 -6.90 1.80
C GLU A 31 10.15 -5.70 1.44
N LYS A 32 9.79 -4.92 0.41
CA LYS A 32 10.59 -3.77 -0.02
C LYS A 32 10.73 -2.69 1.05
N LEU A 33 9.67 -2.41 1.80
CA LEU A 33 9.77 -1.47 2.93
C LEU A 33 10.71 -2.00 4.03
N THR A 34 10.70 -3.31 4.28
CA THR A 34 11.58 -3.95 5.28
C THR A 34 13.05 -3.96 4.81
N GLU A 35 13.30 -4.26 3.54
CA GLU A 35 14.65 -4.26 2.94
C GLU A 35 15.34 -2.89 3.03
N THR A 36 14.58 -1.79 3.05
CA THR A 36 15.15 -0.44 3.20
C THR A 36 15.76 -0.19 4.58
N GLY A 37 15.43 -1.02 5.58
CA GLY A 37 15.81 -0.85 6.98
C GLY A 37 15.12 0.32 7.69
N TYR A 38 14.33 1.13 6.98
CA TYR A 38 13.65 2.30 7.53
C TYR A 38 12.30 1.95 8.19
N PHE A 39 11.67 0.85 7.77
CA PHE A 39 10.42 0.37 8.34
C PHE A 39 10.57 -1.01 8.95
N GLN A 40 9.90 -1.23 10.09
CA GLN A 40 9.72 -2.55 10.68
C GLN A 40 8.24 -2.98 10.61
N PRO A 41 7.93 -4.19 10.13
CA PRO A 41 6.56 -4.66 10.05
C PRO A 41 6.01 -4.99 11.44
N VAL A 42 4.81 -4.50 11.73
CA VAL A 42 4.00 -4.91 12.88
C VAL A 42 3.04 -6.01 12.44
N ASP A 43 2.93 -7.07 13.24
CA ASP A 43 1.95 -8.14 13.02
C ASP A 43 0.53 -7.61 13.26
N LEU A 44 -0.33 -7.73 12.24
CA LEU A 44 -1.73 -7.32 12.29
C LEU A 44 -2.70 -8.50 12.38
N ALA A 45 -2.20 -9.75 12.42
CA ALA A 45 -3.04 -10.95 12.51
C ALA A 45 -4.06 -10.90 13.67
N PRO A 46 -3.71 -10.42 14.88
CA PRO A 46 -4.67 -10.28 15.99
C PRO A 46 -5.83 -9.31 15.70
N ALA A 47 -5.64 -8.36 14.78
CA ALA A 47 -6.63 -7.35 14.40
C ALA A 47 -7.34 -7.65 13.07
N SER A 48 -7.07 -8.79 12.43
CA SER A 48 -7.62 -9.18 11.13
C SER A 48 -9.15 -9.04 11.04
N GLY A 49 -9.87 -9.47 12.08
CA GLY A 49 -11.33 -9.34 12.17
C GLY A 49 -11.82 -7.88 12.21
N LYS A 50 -11.06 -6.98 12.85
CA LYS A 50 -11.36 -5.53 12.84
C LYS A 50 -11.08 -4.94 11.45
N ILE A 51 -9.96 -5.31 10.82
CA ILE A 51 -9.52 -4.74 9.53
C ILE A 51 -10.48 -5.08 8.39
N ALA A 52 -11.01 -6.31 8.35
CA ALA A 52 -11.86 -6.78 7.25
C ALA A 52 -13.10 -5.89 6.99
N GLY A 53 -13.61 -5.22 8.02
CA GLY A 53 -14.78 -4.32 7.93
C GLY A 53 -14.44 -2.84 7.70
N LEU A 54 -13.16 -2.47 7.62
CA LEU A 54 -12.72 -1.07 7.61
C LEU A 54 -12.20 -0.59 6.25
N LYS A 55 -12.56 -1.30 5.16
CA LYS A 55 -12.21 -0.87 3.80
C LYS A 55 -12.66 0.57 3.58
N SER A 56 -11.78 1.38 2.98
CA SER A 56 -11.98 2.80 2.72
C SER A 56 -12.08 3.73 3.95
N CYS A 57 -11.86 3.25 5.19
CA CYS A 57 -11.76 4.11 6.38
C CYS A 57 -10.31 4.25 6.86
N GLU A 58 -9.54 5.17 6.27
CA GLU A 58 -8.14 5.41 6.66
C GLU A 58 -8.00 5.75 8.16
N GLN A 59 -8.91 6.54 8.71
CA GLN A 59 -8.90 6.90 10.14
C GLN A 59 -9.15 5.70 11.05
N CYS A 60 -10.01 4.77 10.63
CA CYS A 60 -10.27 3.55 11.39
C CYS A 60 -9.04 2.62 11.36
N LEU A 61 -8.39 2.49 10.20
CA LEU A 61 -7.14 1.74 10.05
C LEU A 61 -6.00 2.36 10.88
N LEU A 62 -5.92 3.69 10.96
CA LEU A 62 -5.00 4.38 11.89
C LEU A 62 -5.25 3.99 13.35
N GLY A 63 -6.52 3.92 13.77
CA GLY A 63 -6.88 3.44 15.10
C GLY A 63 -6.40 2.01 15.36
N VAL A 64 -6.56 1.12 14.38
CA VAL A 64 -6.03 -0.25 14.48
C VAL A 64 -4.50 -0.26 14.55
N ALA A 65 -3.82 0.56 13.75
CA ALA A 65 -2.36 0.67 13.81
C ALA A 65 -1.89 1.12 15.21
N LYS A 66 -2.62 2.05 15.83
CA LYS A 66 -2.38 2.51 17.21
C LYS A 66 -2.56 1.38 18.22
N ASP A 67 -3.67 0.66 18.15
CA ASP A 67 -3.96 -0.47 19.04
C ASP A 67 -2.87 -1.55 18.94
N MET A 68 -2.27 -1.73 17.76
CA MET A 68 -1.21 -2.71 17.50
C MET A 68 0.20 -2.19 17.83
N GLY A 69 0.34 -0.96 18.34
CA GLY A 69 1.63 -0.39 18.74
C GLY A 69 2.52 0.07 17.58
N ALA A 70 1.94 0.34 16.40
CA ALA A 70 2.69 0.90 15.28
C ALA A 70 2.90 2.41 15.43
N GLU A 71 4.06 2.92 15.01
CA GLU A 71 4.35 4.36 14.95
C GLU A 71 3.77 5.02 13.70
N VAL A 72 3.75 4.24 12.60
CA VAL A 72 3.22 4.69 11.31
C VAL A 72 2.26 3.68 10.71
N ALA A 73 1.24 4.18 10.03
CA ALA A 73 0.35 3.40 9.19
C ALA A 73 0.72 3.60 7.72
N VAL A 74 0.99 2.49 7.01
CA VAL A 74 1.22 2.50 5.57
C VAL A 74 -0.01 1.95 4.86
N LEU A 75 -0.59 2.77 3.99
CA LEU A 75 -1.82 2.54 3.25
C LEU A 75 -1.49 2.57 1.75
N GLY A 76 -1.77 1.48 1.05
CA GLY A 76 -1.66 1.38 -0.39
C GLY A 76 -3.04 1.35 -1.04
N LYS A 77 -3.21 2.04 -2.17
CA LYS A 77 -4.45 2.04 -2.94
C LYS A 77 -4.15 1.97 -4.42
N VAL A 78 -4.90 1.15 -5.16
CA VAL A 78 -4.91 1.14 -6.62
C VAL A 78 -6.26 1.60 -7.10
N ASN A 79 -6.29 2.69 -7.87
CA ASN A 79 -7.49 3.13 -8.58
C ASN A 79 -7.44 2.56 -10.00
N LYS A 80 -8.31 1.59 -10.30
CA LYS A 80 -8.46 0.98 -11.62
C LYS A 80 -9.58 1.67 -12.37
N ILE A 81 -9.22 2.36 -13.45
CA ILE A 81 -10.18 3.02 -14.35
C ILE A 81 -10.47 2.12 -15.55
N SER A 82 -9.48 1.36 -16.03
CA SER A 82 -9.63 0.31 -17.05
C SER A 82 -8.46 -0.66 -16.98
N THR A 83 -8.51 -1.74 -17.78
CA THR A 83 -7.34 -2.62 -18.01
C THR A 83 -6.08 -1.87 -18.47
N LEU A 84 -6.18 -0.66 -19.05
CA LEU A 84 -5.03 0.12 -19.52
C LEU A 84 -4.61 1.24 -18.57
N ILE A 85 -5.56 1.88 -17.89
CA ILE A 85 -5.34 3.11 -17.11
C ILE A 85 -5.61 2.84 -15.63
N LEU A 86 -4.55 2.90 -14.82
CA LEU A 86 -4.65 2.77 -13.37
C LEU A 86 -3.67 3.74 -12.69
N SER A 87 -3.94 4.07 -11.43
CA SER A 87 -3.00 4.80 -10.58
C SER A 87 -2.78 4.05 -9.28
N MET A 88 -1.56 4.05 -8.76
CA MET A 88 -1.24 3.55 -7.43
C MET A 88 -0.88 4.71 -6.51
N ASP A 89 -1.47 4.74 -5.31
CA ASP A 89 -1.16 5.64 -4.21
C ASP A 89 -0.54 4.84 -3.07
N ILE A 90 0.54 5.35 -2.48
CA ILE A 90 1.06 4.88 -1.19
C ILE A 90 1.13 6.08 -0.26
N THR A 91 0.56 5.96 0.92
CA THR A 91 0.56 6.99 1.96
C THR A 91 1.08 6.41 3.27
N VAL A 92 2.01 7.12 3.89
CA VAL A 92 2.50 6.86 5.25
C VAL A 92 1.95 7.95 6.15
N ARG A 93 1.31 7.53 7.25
CA ARG A 93 0.74 8.44 8.24
C ARG A 93 1.32 8.15 9.61
N ASP A 94 1.61 9.21 10.35
CA ASP A 94 1.93 9.13 11.77
C ASP A 94 0.68 8.69 12.55
N VAL A 95 0.83 7.71 13.43
CA VAL A 95 -0.29 7.13 14.20
C VAL A 95 -0.69 8.02 15.39
N SER A 96 0.21 8.87 15.88
CA SER A 96 -0.03 9.74 17.03
C SER A 96 -0.97 10.90 16.70
N ASP A 97 -0.76 11.56 15.56
CA ASP A 97 -1.50 12.76 15.15
C ASP A 97 -2.21 12.63 13.78
N GLY A 98 -2.00 11.52 13.06
CA GLY A 98 -2.66 11.23 11.79
C GLY A 98 -2.06 11.97 10.59
N LYS A 99 -0.99 12.75 10.77
CA LYS A 99 -0.37 13.52 9.68
C LYS A 99 0.28 12.60 8.66
N VAL A 100 0.20 13.00 7.40
CA VAL A 100 0.89 12.32 6.30
C VAL A 100 2.37 12.69 6.37
N THR A 101 3.23 11.69 6.59
CA THR A 101 4.69 11.87 6.67
C THR A 101 5.36 11.60 5.32
N ALA A 102 4.77 10.72 4.51
CA ALA A 102 5.17 10.49 3.13
C ALA A 102 3.98 10.11 2.27
N ARG A 103 3.97 10.54 1.00
CA ARG A 103 2.97 10.13 0.02
C ARG A 103 3.57 10.10 -1.37
N GLY A 104 3.17 9.11 -2.16
CA GLY A 104 3.47 9.05 -3.57
C GLY A 104 2.30 8.51 -4.37
N THR A 105 2.17 9.02 -5.59
CA THR A 105 1.21 8.54 -6.59
C THR A 105 1.96 8.27 -7.89
N ALA A 106 1.63 7.17 -8.56
CA ALA A 106 2.19 6.80 -9.85
C ALA A 106 1.09 6.28 -10.77
N ASP A 107 1.06 6.77 -11.99
CA ASP A 107 0.23 6.19 -13.05
C ASP A 107 0.91 4.93 -13.59
N ILE A 108 0.16 3.84 -13.67
CA ILE A 108 0.61 2.58 -14.25
C ILE A 108 -0.21 2.27 -15.50
N ARG A 109 0.46 1.69 -16.51
CA ARG A 109 -0.17 1.33 -17.78
C ARG A 109 -0.26 -0.19 -17.86
N GLY A 110 -1.48 -0.71 -17.81
CA GLY A 110 -1.75 -2.14 -17.86
C GLY A 110 -2.08 -2.75 -16.50
N ASP A 111 -3.20 -3.48 -16.43
CA ASP A 111 -3.64 -4.22 -15.25
C ASP A 111 -2.98 -5.60 -15.19
N ASN A 112 -1.67 -5.61 -14.96
CA ASN A 112 -0.86 -6.83 -14.86
C ASN A 112 0.19 -6.71 -13.74
N ASP A 113 0.67 -7.86 -13.30
CA ASP A 113 1.53 -7.99 -12.12
C ASP A 113 2.83 -7.17 -12.27
N ARG A 114 3.44 -7.22 -13.45
CA ARG A 114 4.67 -6.45 -13.74
C ARG A 114 4.46 -4.96 -13.56
N SER A 115 3.34 -4.42 -14.02
CA SER A 115 3.04 -2.98 -13.99
C SER A 115 2.76 -2.52 -12.56
N TRP A 116 2.03 -3.32 -11.79
CA TRP A 116 1.77 -3.06 -10.37
C TRP A 116 3.06 -3.09 -9.55
N LEU A 117 3.89 -4.12 -9.71
CA LEU A 117 5.17 -4.25 -8.99
C LEU A 117 6.12 -3.10 -9.32
N ARG A 118 6.30 -2.77 -10.61
CA ARG A 118 7.15 -1.65 -11.04
C ARG A 118 6.67 -0.32 -10.46
N GLY A 119 5.36 -0.06 -10.46
CA GLY A 119 4.78 1.15 -9.90
C GLY A 119 5.02 1.25 -8.40
N MET A 120 4.79 0.15 -7.68
CA MET A 120 5.05 0.03 -6.24
C MET A 120 6.52 0.28 -5.90
N GLU A 121 7.44 -0.44 -6.55
CA GLU A 121 8.89 -0.30 -6.33
C GLU A 121 9.37 1.13 -6.56
N TRP A 122 8.91 1.75 -7.65
CA TRP A 122 9.28 3.12 -7.98
C TRP A 122 8.79 4.09 -6.90
N LEU A 123 7.54 3.93 -6.42
CA LEU A 123 6.98 4.75 -5.35
C LEU A 123 7.78 4.60 -4.06
N VAL A 124 8.07 3.37 -3.65
CA VAL A 124 8.86 3.11 -2.44
C VAL A 124 10.20 3.83 -2.53
N GLN A 125 10.95 3.61 -3.62
CA GLN A 125 12.30 4.13 -3.78
C GLN A 125 12.34 5.66 -3.92
N HIS A 126 11.35 6.28 -4.57
CA HIS A 126 11.43 7.70 -4.94
C HIS A 126 10.56 8.64 -4.11
N ARG A 127 9.49 8.11 -3.49
CA ARG A 127 8.45 8.94 -2.83
C ARG A 127 8.24 8.59 -1.36
N ILE A 128 8.50 7.36 -0.94
CA ILE A 128 8.20 6.92 0.43
C ILE A 128 9.43 6.98 1.32
N ILE A 129 10.59 6.52 0.85
CA ILE A 129 11.79 6.50 1.69
C ILE A 129 12.60 7.82 1.58
N PRO A 130 13.19 8.28 2.70
CA PRO A 130 14.16 9.39 2.69
C PRO A 130 15.33 9.12 1.74
N GLN A 131 15.96 10.18 1.22
CA GLN A 131 17.02 10.06 0.20
C GLN A 131 18.21 9.19 0.66
N GLU A 132 18.58 9.29 1.92
CA GLU A 132 19.70 8.57 2.53
C GLU A 132 19.47 7.05 2.64
N ASN A 133 18.22 6.59 2.58
CA ASN A 133 17.84 5.17 2.67
C ASN A 133 17.55 4.54 1.30
N ARG A 134 17.81 5.26 0.20
CA ARG A 134 17.56 4.75 -1.16
C ARG A 134 18.69 3.84 -1.62
N ALA A 135 18.35 2.76 -2.31
CA ALA A 135 19.34 1.94 -3.00
C ALA A 135 20.15 2.80 -3.99
N PRO A 136 21.48 2.62 -4.08
CA PRO A 136 22.32 3.35 -5.03
C PRO A 136 21.89 3.06 -6.47
N ARG A 137 22.00 4.08 -7.34
CA ARG A 137 21.67 3.99 -8.77
C ARG A 137 22.67 3.14 -9.55
#